data_AF-X1DSA7-F1
#
_entry.id   AF-X1DSA7-F1
#
_cell.length_a   1.000
_cell.length_b   1.000
_cell.length_c   1.000
_cell.angle_alpha   90.00
_cell.angle_beta   90.00
_cell.angle_gamma   90.00
#
_symmetry.space_group_name_H-M   'P 1'
#
loop_
_entity.id
_entity.type
_entity.pdbx_description
1 polymer ?
#
loop_
_entity_poly.entity_id
_entity_poly.type
_entity_poly.pdbx_seq_one_letter_code
_entity_poly.pdbx_strand_id
1 'polypeptide(L)'
;MIDIFKSGEEAAISETLPTKPEERPAPGAEITGKRVVIIDPGHGGKDPGAIGPTGLKEKEVTLGIALYLEKLLKGAGIPTYLTRDKDKFVYLEDRTNFANQKNGFVFISLHANSVLNHRPTAAGIETFLLSSKYIGASARDVADRENRASRAHPDVD
;
A
#
# COMPACT_ATOMS: atom_id res chain seq x y z
N MET A 1 14.91 5.82 18.48
CA MET A 1 15.15 5.25 17.15
C MET A 1 14.68 3.80 17.23
N ILE A 2 13.48 3.50 16.72
CA ILE A 2 12.93 2.14 16.75
C ILE A 2 13.50 1.42 15.54
N ASP A 3 14.33 0.42 15.80
CA ASP A 3 14.91 -0.47 14.80
C ASP A 3 13.91 -1.62 14.55
N ILE A 4 13.32 -1.63 13.36
CA ILE A 4 12.23 -2.53 12.96
C ILE A 4 12.77 -3.91 12.51
N PHE A 5 14.07 -4.15 12.61
CA PHE A 5 14.72 -5.33 12.01
C PHE A 5 15.45 -6.26 12.99
N LYS A 6 15.23 -6.13 14.31
CA LYS A 6 15.80 -7.10 15.25
C LYS A 6 14.99 -8.39 15.30
N SER A 7 15.65 -9.47 14.88
CA SER A 7 15.22 -10.86 14.93
C SER A 7 15.08 -11.38 16.37
N GLY A 8 13.92 -11.95 16.70
CA GLY A 8 13.68 -12.66 17.96
C GLY A 8 12.54 -13.68 17.86
N GLU A 9 12.91 -14.94 18.10
CA GLU A 9 12.13 -16.18 18.35
C GLU A 9 11.18 -16.75 17.27
N GLU A 10 11.62 -17.88 16.69
CA GLU A 10 10.83 -18.80 15.87
C GLU A 10 9.72 -19.46 16.71
N ALA A 11 8.48 -19.04 16.50
CA ALA A 11 7.33 -19.86 16.85
C ALA A 11 7.12 -20.90 15.74
N ALA A 12 7.22 -22.18 16.10
CA ALA A 12 7.00 -23.31 15.21
C ALA A 12 5.58 -23.28 14.62
N ILE A 13 5.47 -22.86 13.36
CA ILE A 13 4.25 -22.93 12.54
C ILE A 13 4.23 -24.27 11.82
N SER A 14 3.23 -25.08 12.16
CA SER A 14 2.92 -26.37 11.56
C SER A 14 2.87 -26.28 10.03
N GLU A 15 3.71 -27.08 9.39
CA GLU A 15 3.71 -27.43 7.96
C GLU A 15 2.27 -27.78 7.52
N THR A 16 1.64 -27.06 6.60
CA THR A 16 1.94 -27.12 5.17
C THR A 16 1.36 -25.87 4.51
N LEU A 17 2.23 -24.99 4.02
CA LEU A 17 1.81 -23.91 3.13
C LEU A 17 1.24 -24.54 1.85
N PRO A 18 0.13 -24.02 1.28
CA PRO A 18 -0.33 -24.46 -0.03
C PRO A 18 0.83 -24.34 -1.03
N THR A 19 0.96 -25.34 -1.91
CA THR A 19 2.01 -25.34 -2.92
C THR A 19 1.96 -24.03 -3.68
N LYS A 20 3.10 -23.32 -3.72
CA LYS A 20 3.29 -22.11 -4.53
C LYS A 20 2.69 -22.41 -5.90
N PRO A 21 1.66 -21.67 -6.37
CA PRO A 21 1.13 -21.87 -7.70
C PRO A 21 2.29 -21.85 -8.67
N GLU A 22 2.39 -22.84 -9.57
CA GLU A 22 3.43 -22.84 -10.59
C GLU A 22 3.42 -21.48 -11.30
N GLU A 23 4.53 -20.76 -11.19
CA GLU A 23 4.78 -19.53 -11.93
C GLU A 23 4.84 -19.90 -13.40
N ARG A 24 3.68 -19.98 -14.06
CA ARG A 24 3.65 -19.89 -15.51
C ARG A 24 4.17 -18.49 -15.82
N PRO A 25 5.29 -18.34 -16.55
CA PRO A 25 5.69 -17.03 -17.02
C PRO A 25 4.48 -16.46 -17.76
N ALA A 26 3.99 -15.31 -17.28
CA ALA A 26 3.01 -14.56 -18.03
C ALA A 26 3.55 -14.44 -19.46
N PRO A 27 2.73 -14.63 -20.51
CA PRO A 27 3.17 -14.47 -21.89
C PRO A 27 4.00 -13.19 -21.96
N GLY A 28 5.26 -13.35 -22.37
CA GLY A 28 6.27 -12.29 -22.32
C GLY A 28 5.84 -11.14 -23.22
N ALA A 29 5.00 -10.26 -22.69
CA ALA A 29 4.72 -8.99 -23.32
C ALA A 29 6.06 -8.26 -23.34
N GLU A 30 6.57 -8.00 -24.55
CA GLU A 30 7.63 -7.04 -24.81
C GLU A 30 7.20 -5.71 -24.20
N ILE A 31 7.60 -5.44 -22.96
CA ILE A 31 7.28 -4.18 -22.28
C ILE A 31 8.20 -3.12 -22.87
N THR A 32 7.68 -2.39 -23.85
CA THR A 32 8.37 -1.25 -24.47
C THR A 32 8.10 0.04 -23.68
N GLY A 33 9.12 0.88 -23.49
CA GLY A 33 8.99 2.18 -22.81
C GLY A 33 9.56 2.27 -21.38
N LYS A 34 9.60 3.50 -20.83
CA LYS A 34 10.06 3.76 -19.46
C LYS A 34 9.04 3.23 -18.45
N ARG A 35 9.44 2.28 -17.60
CA ARG A 35 8.59 1.73 -16.53
C ARG A 35 8.63 2.65 -15.30
N VAL A 36 7.78 3.67 -15.31
CA VAL A 36 7.64 4.57 -14.16
C VAL A 36 6.84 3.87 -13.05
N VAL A 37 7.38 3.81 -11.83
CA VAL A 37 6.67 3.31 -10.65
C VAL A 37 6.11 4.50 -9.88
N ILE A 38 4.80 4.46 -9.58
CA ILE A 38 4.15 5.41 -8.70
C ILE A 38 3.94 4.73 -7.35
N ILE A 39 4.46 5.34 -6.29
CA ILE A 39 4.25 4.88 -4.92
C ILE A 39 3.28 5.84 -4.24
N ASP A 40 2.23 5.30 -3.66
CA ASP A 40 1.21 6.07 -2.97
C ASP A 40 1.19 5.71 -1.48
N PRO A 41 1.84 6.51 -0.62
CA PRO A 41 1.71 6.31 0.82
C PRO A 41 0.31 6.74 1.27
N GLY A 42 -0.50 5.78 1.73
CA GLY A 42 -1.86 5.98 2.21
C GLY A 42 -1.96 7.07 3.29
N HIS A 43 -3.13 7.71 3.40
CA HIS A 43 -3.45 8.76 4.39
C HIS A 43 -2.52 9.98 4.30
N GLY A 44 -2.35 10.73 5.41
CA GLY A 44 -1.44 11.87 5.54
C GLY A 44 -2.12 13.14 6.06
N GLY A 45 -1.34 14.04 6.66
CA GLY A 45 -1.84 15.31 7.22
C GLY A 45 -2.92 15.06 8.27
N LYS A 46 -4.14 15.55 7.99
CA LYS A 46 -5.32 15.45 8.86
C LYS A 46 -5.87 14.02 8.99
N ASP A 47 -5.51 13.13 8.08
CA ASP A 47 -5.93 11.73 8.12
C ASP A 47 -4.79 10.86 8.67
N PRO A 48 -4.90 10.33 9.91
CA PRO A 48 -3.89 9.47 10.49
C PRO A 48 -3.90 8.04 9.94
N GLY A 49 -4.98 7.61 9.28
CA GLY A 49 -5.29 6.20 9.06
C GLY A 49 -5.53 5.44 10.37
N ALA A 50 -5.26 4.13 10.38
CA ALA A 50 -5.30 3.34 11.60
C ALA A 50 -4.29 3.84 12.63
N ILE A 51 -4.66 3.73 13.91
CA ILE A 51 -3.80 4.05 15.05
C ILE A 51 -3.59 2.77 15.85
N GLY A 52 -2.34 2.34 15.96
CA GLY A 52 -1.97 1.15 16.72
C GLY A 52 -2.02 1.35 18.23
N PRO A 53 -1.89 0.28 19.03
CA PRO A 53 -1.98 0.33 20.49
C PRO A 53 -0.96 1.27 21.17
N THR A 54 0.17 1.51 20.51
CA THR A 54 1.25 2.41 20.99
C THR A 54 1.08 3.86 20.53
N GLY A 55 0.02 4.18 19.79
CA GLY A 55 -0.20 5.47 19.16
C GLY A 55 0.50 5.66 17.81
N LEU A 56 1.19 4.63 17.30
CA LEU A 56 1.78 4.62 15.96
C LEU A 56 0.69 4.80 14.90
N LYS A 57 0.87 5.75 14.00
CA LYS A 57 -0.13 6.08 12.97
C LYS A 57 0.24 5.43 11.65
N GLU A 58 -0.75 4.88 10.97
CA GLU A 58 -0.60 4.28 9.65
C GLU A 58 0.10 5.23 8.67
N LYS A 59 -0.28 6.52 8.65
CA LYS A 59 0.35 7.52 7.77
C LYS A 59 1.87 7.65 7.91
N GLU A 60 2.40 7.38 9.11
CA GLU A 60 3.84 7.47 9.42
C GLU A 60 4.56 6.22 8.89
N VAL A 61 3.95 5.06 9.11
CA VAL A 61 4.44 3.76 8.60
C VAL A 61 4.48 3.75 7.08
N THR A 62 3.37 4.13 6.44
CA THR A 62 3.27 4.12 4.97
C THR A 62 4.25 5.08 4.32
N LEU A 63 4.46 6.28 4.90
CA LEU A 63 5.47 7.23 4.42
C LEU A 63 6.90 6.68 4.56
N GLY A 64 7.22 6.08 5.71
CA GLY A 64 8.54 5.49 5.95
C GLY A 64 8.86 4.38 4.95
N ILE A 65 7.92 3.46 4.72
CA ILE A 65 8.07 2.38 3.73
C ILE A 65 8.22 2.96 2.32
N ALA A 66 7.39 3.95 1.95
CA ALA A 66 7.43 4.55 0.62
C ALA A 66 8.76 5.22 0.29
N LEU A 67 9.31 6.00 1.23
CA LEU A 67 10.60 6.66 1.05
C LEU A 67 11.74 5.65 0.92
N TYR A 68 11.68 4.56 1.70
CA TYR A 68 12.66 3.48 1.60
C TYR A 68 12.56 2.75 0.25
N LEU A 69 11.35 2.41 -0.19
CA LEU A 69 11.11 1.78 -1.48
C LEU A 69 11.57 2.67 -2.64
N GLU A 70 11.26 3.97 -2.58
CA GLU A 70 11.71 4.94 -3.60
C GLU A 70 13.23 4.96 -3.72
N LYS A 71 13.94 5.00 -2.58
CA LYS A 71 15.40 4.95 -2.56
C LYS A 71 15.94 3.69 -3.24
N LEU A 72 15.37 2.53 -2.96
CA LEU A 72 15.78 1.26 -3.57
C LEU A 72 15.53 1.27 -5.09
N LEU A 73 14.35 1.69 -5.53
CA LEU A 73 13.99 1.72 -6.95
C LEU A 73 14.82 2.73 -7.74
N LYS A 74 15.01 3.94 -7.21
CA LYS A 74 15.90 4.94 -7.82
C LYS A 74 17.34 4.45 -7.88
N GLY A 75 17.82 3.77 -6.85
CA GLY A 75 19.15 3.14 -6.84
C GLY A 75 19.32 2.07 -7.91
N ALA A 76 18.25 1.38 -8.29
CA ALA A 76 18.20 0.43 -9.39
C ALA A 76 17.95 1.07 -10.77
N GLY A 77 17.92 2.40 -10.87
CA GLY A 77 17.68 3.12 -12.13
C GLY A 77 16.22 3.13 -12.59
N ILE A 78 15.27 2.77 -11.71
CA ILE A 78 13.83 2.74 -12.02
C ILE A 78 13.23 4.12 -11.72
N PRO A 79 12.66 4.83 -12.72
CA PRO A 79 12.00 6.11 -12.48
C PRO A 79 10.83 5.95 -11.50
N THR A 80 10.85 6.69 -10.40
CA THR A 80 9.89 6.52 -9.31
C THR A 80 9.39 7.88 -8.84
N TYR A 81 8.09 7.99 -8.56
CA TYR A 81 7.46 9.18 -8.00
C TYR A 81 6.52 8.82 -6.84
N LEU A 82 6.43 9.68 -5.83
CA LEU A 82 5.47 9.55 -4.74
C LEU A 82 4.31 10.53 -4.90
N THR A 83 3.09 10.11 -4.54
CA THR A 83 1.93 11.01 -4.40
C THR A 83 2.14 12.01 -3.24
N ARG A 84 2.85 11.59 -2.19
CA ARG A 84 3.36 12.45 -1.12
C ARG A 84 4.72 11.98 -0.60
N ASP A 85 5.60 12.93 -0.31
CA ASP A 85 6.95 12.74 0.22
C ASP A 85 7.12 13.27 1.66
N LYS A 86 6.04 13.83 2.21
CA LYS A 86 5.95 14.38 3.56
C LYS A 86 4.57 14.12 4.16
N ASP A 87 4.39 14.49 5.42
CA ASP A 87 3.10 14.39 6.11
C ASP A 87 2.14 15.47 5.61
N LYS A 88 1.49 15.20 4.47
CA LYS A 88 0.44 16.03 3.87
C LYS A 88 -0.74 15.15 3.48
N PHE A 89 -1.94 15.72 3.57
CA PHE A 89 -3.14 15.06 3.08
C PHE A 89 -3.20 15.19 1.55
N VAL A 90 -3.55 14.10 0.87
CA VAL A 90 -3.77 14.05 -0.59
C VAL A 90 -5.08 13.33 -0.83
N TYR A 91 -6.00 13.97 -1.57
CA TYR A 91 -7.30 13.39 -1.91
C TYR A 91 -7.13 12.15 -2.79
N LEU A 92 -8.07 11.20 -2.69
CA LEU A 92 -7.98 9.96 -3.46
C LEU A 92 -7.92 10.21 -4.98
N GLU A 93 -8.68 11.19 -5.48
CA GLU A 93 -8.68 11.56 -6.89
C GLU A 93 -7.35 12.19 -7.33
N ASP A 94 -6.73 13.03 -6.49
CA ASP A 94 -5.42 13.63 -6.79
C ASP A 94 -4.33 12.57 -6.91
N ARG A 95 -4.41 11.47 -6.14
CA ARG A 95 -3.44 10.37 -6.19
C ARG A 95 -3.47 9.68 -7.55
N THR A 96 -4.66 9.36 -8.06
CA THR A 96 -4.83 8.70 -9.35
C THR A 96 -4.55 9.66 -10.51
N ASN A 97 -4.97 10.93 -10.41
CA ASN A 97 -4.65 11.96 -11.39
C ASN A 97 -3.14 12.18 -11.51
N PHE A 98 -2.44 12.26 -10.37
CA PHE A 98 -0.97 12.36 -10.35
C PHE A 98 -0.31 11.15 -11.04
N ALA A 99 -0.78 9.93 -10.77
CA ALA A 99 -0.25 8.73 -11.39
C ALA A 99 -0.40 8.75 -12.92
N ASN A 100 -1.57 9.15 -13.40
CA ASN A 100 -1.87 9.30 -14.83
C ASN A 100 -0.99 10.37 -15.49
N GLN A 101 -0.82 11.53 -14.85
CA GLN A 101 0.03 12.63 -15.33
C GLN A 101 1.51 12.25 -15.42
N LYS A 102 1.97 11.31 -14.59
CA LYS A 102 3.34 10.79 -14.61
C LYS A 102 3.53 9.59 -15.53
N ASN A 103 2.50 9.20 -16.28
CA ASN A 103 2.49 7.99 -17.12
C ASN A 103 2.95 6.76 -16.31
N GLY A 104 2.41 6.60 -15.10
CA GLY A 104 2.73 5.49 -14.22
C GLY A 104 2.46 4.13 -14.89
N PHE A 105 3.48 3.28 -14.95
CA PHE A 105 3.34 1.92 -15.47
C PHE A 105 2.72 1.00 -14.41
N VAL A 106 3.10 1.19 -13.14
CA VAL A 106 2.51 0.52 -11.98
C VAL A 106 2.24 1.57 -10.90
N PHE A 107 1.10 1.43 -10.24
CA PHE A 107 0.72 2.20 -9.06
C PHE A 107 0.67 1.28 -7.84
N ILE A 108 1.47 1.58 -6.81
CA ILE A 108 1.58 0.81 -5.58
C ILE A 108 1.05 1.68 -4.44
N SER A 109 -0.16 1.39 -3.96
CA SER A 109 -0.67 2.02 -2.74
C SER A 109 -0.25 1.22 -1.52
N LEU A 110 0.32 1.90 -0.53
CA LEU A 110 0.83 1.32 0.70
C LEU A 110 -0.07 1.69 1.87
N HIS A 111 -0.58 0.68 2.56
CA HIS A 111 -1.44 0.79 3.74
C HIS A 111 -0.97 -0.17 4.84
N ALA A 112 -1.22 0.21 6.09
CA ALA A 112 -1.02 -0.61 7.28
C ALA A 112 -2.37 -0.75 7.97
N ASN A 113 -3.14 -1.70 7.46
CA ASN A 113 -4.54 -1.90 7.78
C ASN A 113 -4.76 -2.28 9.27
N SER A 114 -6.01 -2.21 9.72
CA SER A 114 -6.43 -2.67 11.05
C SER A 114 -7.81 -3.33 10.97
N VAL A 115 -7.98 -4.41 11.74
CA VAL A 115 -9.28 -5.06 11.93
C VAL A 115 -9.95 -4.58 13.22
N LEU A 116 -11.28 -4.45 13.22
CA LEU A 116 -12.05 -4.11 14.41
C LEU A 116 -12.36 -5.37 15.24
N ASN A 117 -12.17 -5.28 16.57
CA ASN A 117 -12.72 -6.00 17.73
C ASN A 117 -13.12 -7.50 17.69
N HIS A 118 -12.91 -8.24 16.61
CA HIS A 118 -13.31 -9.65 16.50
C HIS A 118 -12.19 -10.59 16.08
N ARG A 119 -10.98 -10.07 15.79
CA ARG A 119 -9.78 -10.86 15.47
C ARG A 119 -8.48 -10.16 15.90
N PRO A 120 -8.21 -10.02 17.21
CA PRO A 120 -6.99 -9.37 17.70
C PRO A 120 -5.70 -10.10 17.28
N THR A 121 -5.81 -11.34 16.79
CA THR A 121 -4.71 -12.16 16.28
C THR A 121 -4.47 -12.01 14.77
N ALA A 122 -5.27 -11.21 14.05
CA ALA A 122 -5.07 -11.01 12.62
C ALA A 122 -3.77 -10.23 12.38
N ALA A 123 -2.81 -10.88 11.73
CA ALA A 123 -1.53 -10.31 11.33
C ALA A 123 -1.08 -10.96 10.01
N GLY A 124 -0.28 -10.23 9.23
CA GLY A 124 0.24 -10.73 7.96
C GLY A 124 0.32 -9.64 6.90
N ILE A 125 0.54 -10.08 5.66
CA ILE A 125 0.60 -9.22 4.47
C ILE A 125 -0.60 -9.56 3.58
N GLU A 126 -1.25 -8.54 3.05
CA GLU A 126 -2.34 -8.67 2.07
C GLU A 126 -2.03 -7.80 0.85
N THR A 127 -2.31 -8.31 -0.34
CA THR A 127 -2.17 -7.58 -1.60
C THR A 127 -3.52 -7.53 -2.29
N PHE A 128 -4.05 -6.32 -2.49
CA PHE A 128 -5.29 -6.10 -3.22
C PHE A 128 -4.99 -5.71 -4.65
N LEU A 129 -5.67 -6.35 -5.59
CA LEU A 129 -5.71 -5.92 -6.98
C LEU A 129 -7.11 -5.39 -7.27
N LEU A 130 -7.18 -4.28 -8.01
CA LEU A 130 -8.46 -3.76 -8.47
C LEU A 130 -9.12 -4.83 -9.36
N SER A 131 -10.24 -5.36 -8.89
CA SER A 131 -11.05 -6.33 -9.60
C SER A 131 -12.50 -5.83 -9.61
N SER A 132 -13.15 -5.90 -10.76
CA SER A 132 -14.60 -5.64 -10.87
C SER A 132 -15.44 -6.64 -10.07
N LYS A 133 -14.85 -7.77 -9.65
CA LYS A 133 -15.44 -8.76 -8.73
C LYS A 133 -14.64 -8.81 -7.43
N TYR A 134 -15.18 -8.20 -6.37
CA TYR A 134 -14.64 -8.35 -5.01
C TYR A 134 -14.72 -9.81 -4.55
N ILE A 135 -13.60 -10.35 -4.09
CA ILE A 135 -13.54 -11.70 -3.52
C ILE A 135 -13.49 -11.56 -1.99
N GLY A 136 -14.61 -11.80 -1.31
CA GLY A 136 -14.70 -11.87 0.17
C GLY A 136 -15.21 -10.59 0.86
N ALA A 137 -15.79 -10.77 2.07
CA ALA A 137 -16.36 -9.69 2.87
C ALA A 137 -15.27 -8.78 3.48
N SER A 138 -14.16 -9.34 3.96
CA SER A 138 -13.04 -8.56 4.52
C SER A 138 -12.42 -7.62 3.49
N ALA A 139 -12.25 -8.06 2.25
CA ALA A 139 -11.73 -7.22 1.18
C ALA A 139 -12.64 -6.00 0.88
N ARG A 140 -13.95 -6.14 1.07
CA ARG A 140 -14.90 -5.02 0.93
C ARG A 140 -14.79 -4.04 2.08
N ASP A 141 -14.73 -4.52 3.33
CA ASP A 141 -14.63 -3.65 4.50
C ASP A 141 -13.36 -2.79 4.47
N VAL A 142 -12.25 -3.38 4.01
CA VAL A 142 -10.98 -2.69 3.82
C VAL A 142 -11.08 -1.68 2.68
N ALA A 143 -11.58 -2.09 1.51
CA ALA A 143 -11.78 -1.17 0.39
C ALA A 143 -12.69 0.02 0.78
N ASP A 144 -13.78 -0.23 1.50
CA ASP A 144 -14.68 0.83 1.97
C ASP A 144 -14.00 1.73 2.99
N ARG A 145 -13.17 1.19 3.88
CA ARG A 145 -12.39 1.99 4.83
C ARG A 145 -11.40 2.91 4.12
N GLU A 146 -10.63 2.38 3.17
CA GLU A 146 -9.65 3.19 2.44
C GLU A 146 -10.34 4.19 1.49
N ASN A 147 -11.48 3.82 0.90
CA ASN A 147 -12.28 4.73 0.08
C ASN A 147 -13.03 5.81 0.87
N ARG A 148 -13.19 5.66 2.20
CA ARG A 148 -13.76 6.69 3.09
C ARG A 148 -12.77 7.82 3.38
N ALA A 149 -11.46 7.62 3.16
CA ALA A 149 -10.41 8.57 3.52
C ALA A 149 -10.51 9.94 2.81
N SER A 150 -11.26 10.07 1.72
CA SER A 150 -11.86 11.32 1.22
C SER A 150 -12.38 11.14 -0.19
N ARG A 151 -13.69 11.35 -0.37
CA ARG A 151 -14.29 11.50 -1.69
C ARG A 151 -14.40 13.00 -2.00
N ALA A 152 -13.71 13.43 -3.06
CA ALA A 152 -13.71 14.76 -3.65
C ALA A 152 -13.26 15.94 -2.76
N HIS A 153 -12.81 17.01 -3.43
CA HIS A 153 -12.61 18.31 -2.81
C HIS A 153 -13.95 18.85 -2.28
N PRO A 154 -13.97 19.62 -1.17
CA PRO A 154 -15.19 20.28 -0.69
C PRO A 154 -15.78 21.31 -1.66
N ASP A 155 -15.10 21.62 -2.77
CA ASP A 155 -15.46 22.67 -3.73
C ASP A 155 -15.80 22.14 -5.14
N VAL A 156 -16.02 20.83 -5.31
CA VAL A 156 -16.54 20.26 -6.59
C VAL A 156 -17.94 19.71 -6.34
N ASP A 157 -18.92 20.57 -6.59
CA ASP A 157 -20.32 20.23 -6.95
C ASP A 157 -20.42 20.03 -8.47
#